data_AF-A0A2I4ECC6-F1
#
_entry.id   AF-A0A2I4ECC6-F1
#
_cell.length_a   1.000
_cell.length_b   1.000
_cell.length_c   1.000
_cell.angle_alpha   90.00
_cell.angle_beta   90.00
_cell.angle_gamma   90.00
#
_symmetry.space_group_name_H-M   'P 1'
#
loop_
_entity.id
_entity.type
_entity.pdbx_description
1 polymer ?
#
loop_
_entity_poly.entity_id
_entity_poly.type
_entity_poly.pdbx_seq_one_letter_code
_entity_poly.pdbx_strand_id
1 'polypeptide(L)'
;MVRWEAPKEGFVKVNWDAAFKANQRKMGAGVVVRDEEGNVQVSLCLPKDCIQSVVIAEATALWRALCLCAEVNIQKVVLEGDSLEVIKAVNDREECLEWHGQIIEDIKGILCTHPNWILKHI
;
A
#
# COMPACT_ATOMS: atom_id res chain seq x y z
N MET A 1 14.65 15.32 0.12
CA MET A 1 13.19 15.40 0.29
C MET A 1 12.58 15.23 -1.09
N VAL A 2 11.84 14.15 -1.32
CA VAL A 2 11.06 13.99 -2.55
C VAL A 2 9.84 14.88 -2.41
N ARG A 3 9.57 15.71 -3.42
CA ARG A 3 8.39 16.59 -3.42
C ARG A 3 7.19 15.77 -3.87
N TRP A 4 6.10 15.83 -3.11
CA TRP A 4 4.85 15.21 -3.53
C TRP A 4 4.34 15.91 -4.80
N GLU A 5 3.90 15.11 -5.76
CA GLU A 5 3.33 15.57 -7.03
C GLU A 5 1.94 14.97 -7.22
N ALA A 6 1.01 15.75 -7.76
CA ALA A 6 -0.32 15.24 -8.10
C ALA A 6 -0.24 14.18 -9.20
N PRO A 7 -1.16 13.20 -9.22
CA PRO A 7 -1.22 12.22 -10.30
C PRO A 7 -1.67 12.87 -11.62
N LYS A 8 -1.53 12.14 -12.72
CA LYS A 8 -2.07 12.56 -14.03
C LYS A 8 -3.59 12.59 -13.99
N GLU A 9 -4.19 13.37 -14.89
CA GLU A 9 -5.63 13.43 -15.08
C GLU A 9 -6.27 12.04 -15.20
N GLY A 10 -7.36 11.82 -14.49
CA GLY A 10 -8.10 10.56 -14.39
C GLY A 10 -7.47 9.51 -13.49
N PHE A 11 -6.37 9.79 -12.80
CA PHE A 11 -5.78 8.93 -11.77
C PHE A 11 -5.97 9.54 -10.38
N VAL A 12 -6.03 8.66 -9.37
CA VAL A 12 -5.79 9.06 -7.98
C VAL A 12 -4.40 8.63 -7.53
N LYS A 13 -3.89 9.33 -6.53
CA LYS A 13 -2.66 8.97 -5.82
C LYS A 13 -3.01 8.45 -4.43
N VAL A 14 -2.44 7.33 -4.07
CA VAL A 14 -2.69 6.64 -2.80
C VAL A 14 -1.38 6.51 -2.07
N ASN A 15 -1.18 7.33 -1.04
CA ASN A 15 -0.03 7.23 -0.17
C ASN A 15 -0.37 6.27 0.99
N TRP A 16 0.51 5.32 1.27
CA TRP A 16 0.35 4.33 2.33
C TRP A 16 1.64 4.23 3.16
N ASP A 17 1.49 3.98 4.45
CA ASP A 17 2.60 3.86 5.41
C ASP A 17 2.14 3.08 6.66
N ALA A 18 3.08 2.47 7.38
CA ALA A 18 2.82 1.81 8.65
C ALA A 18 3.82 2.21 9.75
N ALA A 19 3.29 2.67 10.88
CA ALA A 19 4.04 2.73 12.12
C ALA A 19 4.00 1.37 12.83
N PHE A 20 5.16 0.77 13.11
CA PHE A 20 5.27 -0.49 13.88
C PHE A 20 5.97 -0.28 15.23
N LYS A 21 5.38 -0.84 16.28
CA LYS A 21 5.90 -0.81 17.65
C LYS A 21 6.22 -2.23 18.12
N ALA A 22 7.48 -2.63 17.91
CA ALA A 22 7.95 -4.00 18.12
C ALA A 22 7.73 -4.53 19.54
N ASN A 23 8.02 -3.73 20.58
CA ASN A 23 7.89 -4.15 21.98
C ASN A 23 6.45 -4.46 22.40
N GLN A 24 5.45 -3.91 21.70
CA GLN A 24 4.04 -4.17 21.97
C GLN A 24 3.40 -5.05 20.89
N ARG A 25 4.14 -5.39 19.82
CA ARG A 25 3.62 -6.10 18.63
C ARG A 25 2.38 -5.43 18.05
N LYS A 26 2.38 -4.10 18.02
CA LYS A 26 1.29 -3.28 17.51
C LYS A 26 1.72 -2.50 16.28
N MET A 27 0.78 -2.22 15.39
CA MET A 27 0.96 -1.29 14.31
C MET A 27 -0.18 -0.27 14.24
N GLY A 28 0.08 0.83 13.53
CA GLY A 28 -0.95 1.64 12.89
C GLY A 28 -0.58 1.81 11.41
N ALA A 29 -1.52 1.59 10.51
CA ALA A 29 -1.38 1.97 9.10
C ALA A 29 -2.14 3.27 8.82
N GLY A 30 -1.62 4.07 7.90
CA GLY A 30 -2.26 5.24 7.34
C GLY A 30 -2.37 5.11 5.82
N VAL A 31 -3.51 5.51 5.26
CA VAL A 31 -3.73 5.60 3.81
C VAL A 31 -4.39 6.94 3.49
N VAL A 32 -3.89 7.64 2.48
CA VAL A 32 -4.46 8.89 1.98
C VAL A 32 -4.65 8.79 0.48
N VAL A 33 -5.90 8.94 0.02
CA VAL A 33 -6.28 8.97 -1.39
C VAL A 33 -6.50 10.42 -1.81
N ARG A 34 -5.79 10.85 -2.85
CA ARG A 34 -5.88 12.20 -3.42
C ARG A 34 -6.21 12.15 -4.91
N ASP A 35 -7.01 13.11 -5.37
CA ASP A 35 -7.28 13.29 -6.79
C ASP A 35 -6.11 14.00 -7.52
N GLU A 36 -6.31 14.28 -8.80
CA GLU A 36 -5.39 15.01 -9.70
C GLU A 36 -5.15 16.48 -9.32
N GLU A 37 -6.01 17.07 -8.49
CA GLU A 37 -5.82 18.42 -7.93
C GLU A 37 -5.09 18.37 -6.57
N GLY A 38 -4.91 17.16 -6.01
CA GLY A 38 -4.30 16.92 -4.72
C GLY A 38 -5.26 17.02 -3.53
N ASN A 39 -6.56 17.17 -3.79
CA ASN A 39 -7.57 17.16 -2.76
C ASN A 39 -7.71 15.76 -2.17
N VAL A 40 -7.86 15.68 -0.85
CA VAL A 40 -8.09 14.39 -0.16
C VAL A 40 -9.52 13.95 -0.42
N GLN A 41 -9.67 12.79 -1.05
CA GLN A 41 -10.96 12.19 -1.34
C GLN A 41 -11.37 11.20 -0.23
N VAL A 42 -10.41 10.38 0.21
CA VAL A 42 -10.61 9.37 1.26
C VAL A 42 -9.33 9.26 2.09
N SER A 43 -9.48 9.03 3.38
CA SER A 43 -8.37 8.67 4.26
C SER A 43 -8.76 7.53 5.18
N LEU A 44 -7.80 6.70 5.55
CA LEU A 44 -8.01 5.57 6.43
C LEU A 44 -6.87 5.46 7.43
N CYS A 45 -7.22 5.12 8.67
CA CYS A 45 -6.29 4.67 9.69
C CYS A 45 -6.69 3.25 10.16
N LEU A 46 -5.69 2.40 10.40
CA LEU A 46 -5.91 1.02 10.83
C LEU A 46 -4.94 0.64 11.95
N PRO A 47 -5.38 0.65 13.22
CA PRO A 47 -4.62 0.02 14.29
C PRO A 47 -4.77 -1.51 14.22
N LYS A 48 -3.69 -2.25 14.46
CA LYS A 48 -3.72 -3.72 14.54
C LYS A 48 -2.71 -4.25 15.54
N ASP A 49 -3.12 -5.25 16.32
CA ASP A 49 -2.28 -5.94 17.29
C ASP A 49 -1.69 -7.23 16.68
N CYS A 50 -0.82 -7.90 17.44
CA CYS A 50 -0.20 -9.18 17.11
C CYS A 50 0.72 -9.17 15.87
N ILE A 51 1.18 -7.99 15.44
CA ILE A 51 2.10 -7.86 14.30
C ILE A 51 3.51 -8.34 14.66
N GLN A 52 4.14 -9.04 13.72
CA GLN A 52 5.39 -9.76 13.93
C GLN A 52 6.63 -8.99 13.43
N SER A 53 6.47 -8.12 12.43
CA SER A 53 7.57 -7.36 11.84
C SER A 53 7.09 -6.05 11.22
N VAL A 54 8.04 -5.15 10.96
CA VAL A 54 7.80 -3.93 10.18
C VAL A 54 7.35 -4.27 8.75
N VAL A 55 7.94 -5.29 8.12
CA VAL A 55 7.57 -5.74 6.77
C VAL A 55 6.10 -6.16 6.69
N ILE A 56 5.59 -6.90 7.68
CA ILE A 56 4.18 -7.25 7.77
C ILE A 56 3.30 -6.00 7.96
N ALA A 57 3.75 -5.04 8.77
CA ALA A 57 3.01 -3.80 8.98
C ALA A 57 2.87 -3.02 7.67
N GLU A 58 3.95 -2.86 6.92
CA GLU A 58 3.99 -2.19 5.62
C GLU A 58 3.16 -2.93 4.56
N ALA A 59 3.34 -4.24 4.45
CA ALA A 59 2.52 -5.05 3.54
C ALA A 59 1.02 -4.98 3.90
N THR A 60 0.69 -4.90 5.21
CA THR A 60 -0.70 -4.70 5.67
C THR A 60 -1.24 -3.33 5.27
N ALA A 61 -0.42 -2.27 5.34
CA ALA A 61 -0.81 -0.93 4.88
C ALA A 61 -1.09 -0.91 3.37
N LEU A 62 -0.19 -1.48 2.56
CA LEU A 62 -0.40 -1.62 1.11
C LEU A 62 -1.64 -2.45 0.79
N TRP A 63 -1.78 -3.63 1.40
CA TRP A 63 -2.96 -4.48 1.22
C TRP A 63 -4.26 -3.73 1.56
N ARG A 64 -4.29 -3.00 2.68
CA ARG A 64 -5.47 -2.23 3.06
C ARG A 64 -5.76 -1.09 2.09
N ALA A 65 -4.73 -0.42 1.57
CA ALA A 65 -4.86 0.62 0.55
C ALA A 65 -5.48 0.08 -0.74
N LEU A 66 -5.08 -1.12 -1.18
CA LEU A 66 -5.66 -1.82 -2.32
C LEU A 66 -7.14 -2.16 -2.07
N CYS A 67 -7.48 -2.73 -0.92
CA CYS A 67 -8.87 -3.01 -0.55
C CYS A 67 -9.71 -1.73 -0.52
N LEU A 68 -9.17 -0.63 0.01
CA LEU A 68 -9.88 0.65 0.07
C LEU A 68 -10.20 1.16 -1.34
N CYS A 69 -9.24 1.08 -2.27
CA CYS A 69 -9.47 1.47 -3.66
C CYS A 69 -10.57 0.64 -4.31
N ALA A 70 -10.63 -0.66 -4.04
CA ALA A 70 -11.70 -1.53 -4.53
C ALA A 70 -13.07 -1.18 -3.90
N GLU A 71 -13.12 -0.96 -2.58
CA GLU A 71 -14.34 -0.59 -1.84
C GLU A 71 -14.99 0.68 -2.37
N VAL A 72 -14.18 1.68 -2.75
CA VAL A 72 -14.68 2.95 -3.32
C VAL A 72 -14.67 2.98 -4.85
N ASN A 73 -14.52 1.81 -5.50
CA ASN A 73 -14.60 1.63 -6.95
C ASN A 73 -13.61 2.50 -7.76
N ILE A 74 -12.39 2.68 -7.25
CA ILE A 74 -11.35 3.44 -7.94
C ILE A 74 -10.66 2.56 -8.98
N GLN A 75 -10.66 3.01 -10.23
CA GLN A 75 -10.19 2.23 -11.37
C GLN A 75 -8.74 2.50 -11.79
N LYS A 76 -8.22 3.70 -11.51
CA LYS A 76 -6.88 4.15 -11.94
C LYS A 76 -6.12 4.74 -10.76
N VAL A 77 -5.03 4.10 -10.36
CA VAL A 77 -4.34 4.38 -9.10
C VAL A 77 -2.84 4.42 -9.28
N VAL A 78 -2.19 5.36 -8.62
CA VAL A 78 -0.75 5.32 -8.33
C VAL A 78 -0.57 5.14 -6.82
N LEU A 79 -0.11 3.96 -6.39
CA LEU A 79 0.18 3.65 -4.99
C LEU A 79 1.63 4.00 -4.68
N GLU A 80 1.86 4.79 -3.64
CA GLU A 80 3.19 5.27 -3.22
C GLU A 80 3.42 4.96 -1.75
N GLY A 81 4.52 4.27 -1.46
CA GLY A 81 4.99 3.98 -0.10
C GLY A 81 6.52 3.92 -0.07
N ASP A 82 7.11 3.98 1.13
CA ASP A 82 8.55 4.08 1.34
C ASP A 82 9.23 2.71 1.62
N SER A 83 8.44 1.65 1.80
CA SER A 83 8.94 0.29 2.00
C SER A 83 9.45 -0.35 0.71
N LEU A 84 10.73 -0.11 0.40
CA LEU A 84 11.41 -0.70 -0.75
C LEU A 84 11.40 -2.23 -0.73
N GLU A 85 11.46 -2.84 0.45
CA GLU A 85 11.42 -4.29 0.64
C GLU A 85 10.09 -4.89 0.16
N VAL A 86 8.96 -4.32 0.62
CA VAL A 86 7.63 -4.76 0.18
C VAL A 86 7.44 -4.53 -1.32
N ILE A 87 7.84 -3.36 -1.84
CA ILE A 87 7.68 -3.03 -3.25
C ILE A 87 8.50 -3.96 -4.15
N LYS A 88 9.71 -4.33 -3.73
CA LYS A 88 10.52 -5.31 -4.47
C LYS A 88 9.88 -6.69 -4.44
N ALA A 89 9.45 -7.16 -3.27
CA ALA A 89 8.82 -8.47 -3.12
C ALA A 89 7.54 -8.61 -3.96
N VAL A 90 6.72 -7.55 -4.02
CA VAL A 90 5.49 -7.52 -4.83
C VAL A 90 5.78 -7.50 -6.34
N ASN A 91 6.83 -6.79 -6.78
CA ASN A 91 7.20 -6.72 -8.20
C ASN A 91 8.03 -7.92 -8.67
N ASP A 92 8.48 -8.78 -7.76
CA ASP A 92 9.16 -10.02 -8.13
C ASP A 92 8.17 -10.99 -8.80
N ARG A 93 8.63 -11.62 -9.88
CA ARG A 93 7.85 -12.61 -10.65
C ARG A 93 7.80 -13.96 -9.98
N GLU A 94 8.81 -14.27 -9.18
CA GLU A 94 8.87 -15.51 -8.43
C GLU A 94 7.99 -15.42 -7.17
N GLU A 95 7.53 -16.57 -6.71
CA GLU A 95 6.74 -16.66 -5.48
C GLU A 95 7.60 -16.26 -4.27
N CYS A 96 7.03 -15.46 -3.36
CA CYS A 96 7.70 -15.11 -2.11
C CYS A 96 7.64 -16.31 -1.15
N LEU A 97 8.73 -17.09 -1.05
CA LEU A 97 8.84 -18.25 -0.16
C LEU A 97 9.22 -17.90 1.28
N GLU A 98 9.22 -16.62 1.63
CA GLU A 98 9.51 -16.14 2.98
C GLU A 98 8.31 -16.34 3.91
N TRP A 99 8.55 -16.28 5.23
CA TRP A 99 7.50 -16.52 6.23
C TRP A 99 6.32 -15.52 6.14
N HIS A 100 6.55 -14.35 5.53
CA HIS A 100 5.53 -13.34 5.24
C HIS A 100 5.00 -13.38 3.79
N GLY A 101 5.33 -14.41 3.02
CA GLY A 101 5.01 -14.49 1.59
C GLY A 101 3.52 -14.42 1.28
N GLN A 102 2.66 -14.96 2.15
CA GLN A 102 1.22 -15.03 1.91
C GLN A 102 0.58 -13.66 1.63
N ILE A 103 0.89 -12.64 2.42
CA ILE A 103 0.34 -11.29 2.20
C ILE A 103 0.90 -10.65 0.91
N ILE A 104 2.14 -10.98 0.53
CA ILE A 104 2.74 -10.50 -0.71
C ILE A 104 2.02 -11.12 -1.92
N GLU A 105 1.74 -12.42 -1.86
CA GLU A 105 1.02 -13.12 -2.93
C GLU A 105 -0.44 -12.65 -3.04
N ASP A 106 -1.12 -12.37 -1.91
CA ASP A 106 -2.45 -11.73 -1.93
C ASP A 106 -2.42 -10.38 -2.63
N ILE A 107 -1.41 -9.55 -2.34
CA ILE A 107 -1.20 -8.23 -2.98
C ILE A 107 -0.95 -8.41 -4.49
N LYS A 108 -0.08 -9.34 -4.89
CA LYS A 108 0.19 -9.66 -6.29
C LYS A 108 -1.08 -10.08 -7.02
N GLY A 109 -1.92 -10.92 -6.41
CA GLY A 109 -3.20 -11.37 -6.95
C GLY A 109 -4.16 -10.21 -7.23
N ILE A 110 -4.27 -9.25 -6.29
CA ILE A 110 -5.09 -8.05 -6.49
C ILE A 110 -4.53 -7.20 -7.65
N LEU A 111 -3.23 -6.92 -7.65
CA LEU A 111 -2.62 -6.10 -8.70
C LEU A 111 -2.69 -6.75 -10.10
N CYS A 112 -2.61 -8.07 -10.18
CA CYS A 112 -2.77 -8.83 -11.43
C CYS A 112 -4.13 -8.58 -12.10
N THR A 113 -5.18 -8.39 -11.30
CA THR A 113 -6.54 -8.11 -11.79
C THR A 113 -6.82 -6.61 -12.02
N HIS A 114 -5.89 -5.73 -11.64
CA HIS A 114 -6.03 -4.27 -11.73
C HIS A 114 -4.84 -3.64 -12.48
N PRO A 115 -4.75 -3.78 -13.82
CA PRO A 115 -3.59 -3.33 -14.59
C PRO A 115 -3.34 -1.82 -14.57
N ASN A 116 -4.34 -1.02 -14.16
CA ASN A 116 -4.23 0.43 -14.00
C ASN A 116 -3.83 0.86 -12.58
N TRP A 117 -3.46 -0.09 -11.70
CA TRP A 117 -2.97 0.17 -10.36
C TRP A 117 -1.46 0.01 -10.35
N ILE A 118 -0.76 1.13 -10.20
CA ILE A 118 0.69 1.21 -10.39
C ILE A 118 1.35 1.41 -9.02
N LEU A 119 2.19 0.47 -8.59
CA LEU A 119 2.95 0.57 -7.35
C LEU A 119 4.29 1.28 -7.58
N LYS A 120 4.62 2.26 -6.75
CA LYS A 120 5.86 3.06 -6.82
C LYS A 120 6.48 3.26 -5.44
N HIS A 121 7.81 3.32 -5.42
CA HIS A 121 8.62 3.68 -4.26
C HIS A 121 8.89 5.20 -4.26
N ILE A 122 8.96 5.81 -3.07
CA ILE A 122 9.22 7.25 -2.86
C ILE A 122 10.37 7.51 -1.89
#